data_AF-A0A940DAX3-F1
#
_entry.id   AF-A0A940DAX3-F1
#
_cell.length_a   1.000
_cell.length_b   1.000
_cell.length_c   1.000
_cell.angle_alpha   90.00
_cell.angle_beta   90.00
_cell.angle_gamma   90.00
#
_symmetry.space_group_name_H-M   'P 1'
#
loop_
_entity.id
_entity.type
_entity.pdbx_description
1 polymer ?
#
loop_
_entity_poly.entity_id
_entity_poly.type
_entity_poly.pdbx_seq_one_letter_code
_entity_poly.pdbx_strand_id
1 'polypeptide(L)' 'MEESKSKSMFRHEPIESSDGKPTYNIFKGNQLIAEVRGTNPASQSIIPMRELNEYEESKLHEYIGNLKEQVE' A
#
# COMPACT_ATOMS: atom_id res chain seq x y z
N MET A 1 -8.22 15.04 21.34
CA MET A 1 -7.02 15.04 20.49
C MET A 1 -7.50 14.79 19.07
N GLU A 2 -7.63 15.89 18.33
CA GLU A 2 -7.89 15.91 16.91
C GLU A 2 -6.64 15.40 16.19
N GLU A 3 -6.71 14.20 15.62
CA GLU A 3 -5.86 13.87 14.49
C GLU A 3 -6.78 13.72 13.29
N SER A 4 -6.82 14.78 12.51
CA SER A 4 -7.30 14.82 11.13
C SER A 4 -6.57 13.76 10.32
N LYS A 5 -7.00 12.50 10.45
CA LYS A 5 -6.66 11.45 9.50
C LYS A 5 -7.27 11.87 8.18
N SER A 6 -6.49 12.55 7.35
CA SER A 6 -6.70 12.57 5.90
C SER A 6 -7.11 11.16 5.53
N LYS A 7 -8.40 11.00 5.21
CA LYS A 7 -9.04 9.69 5.05
C LYS A 7 -8.51 9.13 3.73
N SER A 8 -7.27 8.62 3.75
CA SER A 8 -6.68 7.95 2.59
C SER A 8 -7.69 6.93 2.12
N MET A 9 -8.03 6.99 0.82
CA MET A 9 -8.96 6.03 0.20
C MET A 9 -8.48 4.59 0.33
N PHE A 10 -7.20 4.41 0.65
CA PHE A 10 -6.52 3.16 0.86
C PHE A 10 -6.16 2.94 2.31
N ARG A 11 -6.21 1.67 2.72
CA ARG A 11 -5.70 1.16 3.97
C ARG A 11 -4.68 0.07 3.64
N HIS A 12 -3.51 0.10 4.26
CA HIS A 12 -2.59 -1.04 4.22
C HIS A 12 -2.69 -1.86 5.51
N GLU A 13 -2.52 -3.17 5.40
CA GLU A 13 -2.39 -4.07 6.56
C GLU A 13 -1.16 -4.96 6.34
N PRO A 14 -0.22 -5.01 7.30
CA PRO A 14 0.93 -5.90 7.20
C PRO A 14 0.46 -7.35 7.21
N ILE A 15 1.13 -8.19 6.42
CA ILE A 15 0.89 -9.63 6.38
C ILE A 15 2.18 -10.38 6.67
N GLU A 16 2.05 -11.59 7.20
CA GLU A 16 3.19 -12.48 7.37
C GLU A 16 3.68 -12.95 6.01
N SER A 17 4.96 -12.69 5.76
CA SER A 17 5.62 -13.11 4.52
C SER A 17 6.41 -14.38 4.75
N SER A 18 6.16 -15.40 3.94
CA SER A 18 6.96 -16.62 3.97
C SER A 18 8.41 -16.43 3.53
N ASP A 19 8.71 -15.35 2.79
CA ASP A 19 10.04 -15.03 2.24
C ASP A 19 10.88 -14.13 3.17
N GLY A 20 10.38 -13.81 4.38
CA GLY A 20 11.07 -12.95 5.36
C GLY A 20 11.13 -11.46 4.99
N LYS A 21 10.55 -11.06 3.85
CA LYS A 21 10.47 -9.67 3.41
C LYS A 21 9.25 -8.99 4.04
N PRO A 22 9.29 -7.70 4.40
CA PRO A 22 8.09 -6.99 4.85
C PRO A 22 7.06 -6.95 3.71
N THR A 23 5.86 -7.47 3.92
CA THR A 23 4.76 -7.44 2.94
C THR A 23 3.52 -6.86 3.58
N TYR A 24 2.74 -6.14 2.80
CA TYR A 24 1.45 -5.61 3.23
C TYR A 24 0.45 -5.63 2.09
N ASN A 25 -0.80 -5.85 2.46
CA ASN A 25 -1.94 -5.78 1.57
C ASN A 25 -2.53 -4.38 1.59
N ILE A 26 -2.91 -3.87 0.43
CA ILE A 26 -3.61 -2.60 0.27
C ILE A 26 -5.05 -2.86 -0.10
N PHE A 27 -5.92 -2.23 0.69
CA PHE A 27 -7.37 -2.30 0.58
C PHE A 27 -7.94 -0.95 0.20
N LYS A 28 -8.95 -0.96 -0.67
CA LYS A 28 -9.85 0.17 -0.91
C LYS A 28 -11.21 -0.17 -0.29
N GLY A 29 -11.55 0.47 0.83
CA GLY A 29 -12.68 0.03 1.66
C GLY A 29 -12.44 -1.39 2.19
N ASN A 30 -13.31 -2.34 1.81
CA ASN A 30 -13.20 -3.75 2.21
C ASN A 30 -12.64 -4.65 1.08
N GLN A 31 -12.11 -4.07 0.00
CA GLN A 31 -11.64 -4.82 -1.16
C GLN A 31 -10.12 -4.78 -1.24
N LEU A 32 -9.49 -5.95 -1.31
CA LEU A 32 -8.06 -6.08 -1.61
C LEU A 32 -7.81 -5.63 -3.05
N ILE A 33 -6.91 -4.67 -3.23
CA ILE A 33 -6.58 -4.11 -4.55
C ILE A 33 -5.12 -4.39 -4.95
N ALA A 34 -4.20 -4.49 -4.00
CA ALA A 34 -2.80 -4.78 -4.28
C ALA A 34 -2.12 -5.45 -3.09
N GLU A 35 -1.11 -6.25 -3.36
CA GLU A 35 -0.15 -6.73 -2.38
C GLU A 35 1.20 -6.08 -2.68
N VAL A 36 1.85 -5.56 -1.66
CA VAL A 36 3.14 -4.90 -1.79
C VAL A 36 4.18 -5.66 -1.00
N ARG A 37 5.17 -6.21 -1.71
CA ARG A 37 6.28 -6.97 -1.15
C ARG A 37 7.54 -6.12 -1.13
N GLY A 38 8.15 -6.03 0.05
CA GLY A 38 9.33 -5.23 0.30
C GLY A 38 9.02 -3.78 0.64
N THR A 39 9.90 -3.19 1.46
CA THR A 39 9.90 -1.76 1.81
C THR A 39 10.90 -0.96 0.98
N ASN A 40 11.94 -1.62 0.44
CA ASN A 40 12.97 -0.96 -0.35
C ASN A 40 12.44 -0.56 -1.75
N PRO A 41 12.39 0.73 -2.13
CA PRO A 41 11.92 1.18 -3.44
C PRO A 41 12.61 0.48 -4.62
N ALA A 42 13.90 0.17 -4.50
CA ALA A 42 14.66 -0.45 -5.60
C ALA A 42 14.31 -1.92 -5.85
N SER A 43 13.64 -2.59 -4.90
CA SER A 43 13.30 -4.02 -5.00
C SER A 43 11.88 -4.33 -4.55
N GLN A 44 11.07 -3.28 -4.37
CA GLN A 44 9.67 -3.41 -4.01
C GLN A 44 8.89 -3.92 -5.21
N SER A 45 7.99 -4.88 -4.97
CA SER A 45 7.08 -5.40 -5.97
C SER A 45 5.66 -5.07 -5.57
N ILE A 46 4.92 -4.42 -6.47
CA ILE A 46 3.49 -4.13 -6.32
C ILE A 46 2.76 -5.13 -7.20
N ILE A 47 1.98 -6.01 -6.59
CA ILE A 47 1.21 -7.04 -7.24
C ILE A 47 -0.26 -6.59 -7.22
N PRO A 48 -0.80 -6.05 -8.33
CA PRO A 48 -2.20 -5.69 -8.40
C PRO A 48 -3.05 -6.95 -8.28
N MET A 49 -3.98 -6.95 -7.33
CA MET A 49 -4.96 -8.03 -7.13
C MET A 49 -6.27 -7.73 -7.85
N ARG A 50 -6.40 -6.51 -8.37
CA ARG A 50 -7.51 -6.03 -9.18
C ARG A 50 -7.03 -5.04 -10.22
N GLU A 51 -7.79 -4.97 -11.30
CA GLU A 51 -7.69 -3.88 -12.25
C GLU A 51 -8.18 -2.59 -11.58
N LEU A 52 -7.32 -1.58 -11.59
CA LEU A 52 -7.60 -0.23 -11.14
C LEU A 52 -7.63 0.66 -12.39
N ASN A 53 -8.47 1.70 -12.37
CA ASN A 53 -8.37 2.71 -13.43
C ASN A 53 -7.12 3.58 -13.24
N GLU A 54 -6.74 4.35 -14.28
CA GLU A 54 -5.53 5.18 -14.28
C GLU A 54 -5.46 6.16 -13.08
N TYR A 55 -6.61 6.69 -12.65
CA TYR A 55 -6.68 7.58 -11.48
C TYR A 55 -6.43 6.81 -10.18
N GLU A 56 -7.06 5.65 -10.01
CA GLU A 56 -6.87 4.80 -8.84
C GLU A 56 -5.44 4.26 -8.74
N GLU A 57 -4.86 3.86 -9.87
CA GLU A 57 -3.47 3.40 -9.96
C GLU A 57 -2.52 4.53 -9.56
N SER A 58 -2.68 5.73 -10.15
CA SER A 58 -1.88 6.90 -9.77
C SER A 58 -1.96 7.19 -8.26
N LYS A 59 -3.17 7.17 -7.68
CA LYS A 59 -3.37 7.37 -6.24
C LYS A 59 -2.76 6.25 -5.39
N LEU A 60 -2.80 5.01 -5.87
CA LEU A 60 -2.18 3.87 -5.20
C LEU A 60 -0.67 4.04 -5.13
N HIS A 61 -0.04 4.42 -6.24
CA HIS A 61 1.40 4.68 -6.30
C HIS A 61 1.81 5.84 -5.36
N GLU A 62 1.06 6.94 -5.36
CA GLU A 62 1.27 8.04 -4.41
C GLU A 62 1.15 7.56 -2.97
N TYR A 63 0.13 6.76 -2.65
CA TYR A 63 -0.06 6.23 -1.30
C TYR A 63 1.09 5.33 -0.86
N ILE A 64 1.52 4.39 -1.71
CA ILE A 64 2.68 3.51 -1.43
C ILE A 64 3.97 4.32 -1.27
N GLY A 65 4.13 5.40 -2.04
CA GLY A 65 5.24 6.35 -1.88
C GLY A 65 5.24 7.00 -0.50
N ASN A 66 4.10 7.57 -0.08
CA ASN A 66 3.96 8.24 1.23
C ASN A 66 4.11 7.29 2.43
N LEU A 67 3.80 5.99 2.26
CA LEU A 67 4.02 5.00 3.32
C LEU A 67 5.51 4.83 3.65
N LYS A 68 6.42 5.13 2.73
CA LYS A 68 7.86 5.04 2.96
C LYS A 68 8.37 6.15 3.88
N GLU A 69 7.85 7.37 3.71
CA GLU A 69 8.28 8.56 4.45
C GLU A 69 7.94 8.52 5.95
N GLN A 70 7.04 7.63 6.39
CA GLN A 70 6.68 7.47 7.81
C GLN A 70 7.52 6.41 8.53
N VAL A 71 8.46 5.75 7.85
CA VAL A 71 9.31 4.68 8.42
C VAL A 71 10.79 5.10 8.52
N GLU A 72 11.11 6.36 8.20
CA GLU A 72 12.44 6.97 8.45
C GLU A 72 12.48 7.75 9.78
#